data_AF-A0AAE3MA44-F1
#
_entry.id   AF-A0AAE3MA44-F1
#
_cell.length_a   1.000
_cell.length_b   1.000
_cell.length_c   1.000
_cell.angle_alpha   90.00
_cell.angle_beta   90.00
_cell.angle_gamma   90.00
#
_symmetry.space_group_name_H-M   'P 1'
#
loop_
_entity.id
_entity.type
_entity.pdbx_description
1 polymer ?
#
loop_
_entity_poly.entity_id
_entity_poly.type
_entity_poly.pdbx_seq_one_letter_code
_entity_poly.pdbx_strand_id
1 'polypeptide(L)'
;GTPIRTMVGLLLLKRIYNLGDETVIEQWVQNPYFQYFCGEAEFQWKPPCDPSDMVHFRKRIGEQGAEKILEVSINTRRDEIKTTNDVLVDTTAQEKNITYPTDSSY
;
A
#
# COMPACT_ATOMS: atom_id res chain seq x y z
N GLY A 1 0.41 -20.57 -8.40
CA GLY A 1 -0.22 -19.26 -8.18
C GLY A 1 0.06 -18.81 -6.77
N THR A 2 0.46 -17.56 -6.58
CA THR A 2 0.87 -17.02 -5.28
C THR A 2 -0.31 -16.90 -4.31
N PRO A 3 -0.12 -17.16 -3.00
CA PRO A 3 -1.19 -17.04 -2.01
C PRO A 3 -1.78 -15.62 -1.95
N ILE A 4 -3.09 -15.52 -1.70
CA ILE A 4 -3.79 -14.23 -1.60
C ILE A 4 -3.19 -13.37 -0.48
N ARG A 5 -2.84 -13.97 0.66
CA ARG A 5 -2.21 -13.28 1.79
C ARG A 5 -0.90 -12.59 1.38
N THR A 6 -0.04 -13.29 0.64
CA THR A 6 1.23 -12.74 0.14
C THR A 6 0.97 -11.55 -0.79
N MET A 7 0.03 -11.67 -1.73
CA MET A 7 -0.34 -10.60 -2.66
C MET A 7 -0.88 -9.36 -1.95
N VAL A 8 -1.80 -9.54 -1.00
CA VAL A 8 -2.34 -8.43 -0.20
C VAL A 8 -1.24 -7.80 0.66
N GLY A 9 -0.40 -8.61 1.29
CA GLY A 9 0.73 -8.12 2.10
C GLY A 9 1.71 -7.27 1.29
N LEU A 10 2.06 -7.71 0.07
CA LEU A 10 2.91 -6.94 -0.83
C LEU A 10 2.27 -5.60 -1.24
N LEU A 11 0.97 -5.57 -1.53
CA LEU A 11 0.27 -4.31 -1.84
C LEU A 11 0.25 -3.33 -0.65
N LEU A 12 0.11 -3.85 0.57
CA LEU A 12 0.16 -3.05 1.78
C LEU A 12 1.57 -2.51 2.04
N LEU A 13 2.60 -3.36 1.98
CA LEU A 13 3.99 -2.96 2.14
C LEU A 13 4.39 -1.90 1.10
N LYS A 14 3.99 -2.13 -0.16
CA LYS A 14 4.16 -1.16 -1.25
C LYS A 14 3.58 0.20 -0.87
N ARG A 15 2.36 0.25 -0.30
CA ARG A 15 1.70 1.49 0.09
C ARG A 15 2.30 2.14 1.32
N ILE A 16 2.64 1.36 2.35
CA ILE A 16 3.22 1.84 3.61
C ILE A 16 4.59 2.48 3.38
N TYR A 17 5.43 1.84 2.56
CA TYR A 17 6.79 2.30 2.27
C TYR A 17 6.91 3.10 0.97
N ASN A 18 5.79 3.38 0.29
CA ASN A 18 5.72 4.11 -0.98
C ASN A 18 6.68 3.55 -2.07
N LEU A 19 6.63 2.23 -2.29
CA LEU A 19 7.55 1.51 -3.19
C LEU A 19 6.95 1.19 -4.58
N GLY A 20 7.83 0.94 -5.54
CA GLY A 20 7.50 0.31 -6.83
C GLY A 20 7.11 -1.17 -6.67
N ASP A 21 6.50 -1.77 -7.70
CA ASP A 21 6.16 -3.20 -7.68
C ASP A 21 7.43 -4.08 -7.70
N GLU A 22 8.45 -3.68 -8.46
CA GLU A 22 9.76 -4.34 -8.48
C GLU A 22 10.48 -4.16 -7.13
N THR A 23 10.55 -2.91 -6.65
CA THR A 23 11.26 -2.57 -5.42
C THR A 23 10.67 -3.26 -4.19
N VAL A 24 9.34 -3.41 -4.10
CA VAL A 24 8.73 -4.12 -2.95
C VAL A 24 9.08 -5.60 -2.97
N ILE A 25 9.18 -6.23 -4.15
CA ILE A 25 9.58 -7.62 -4.30
C ILE A 25 11.06 -7.81 -3.92
N GLU A 26 11.94 -6.90 -4.37
CA GLU A 26 13.36 -6.92 -3.99
C GLU A 26 13.54 -6.77 -2.47
N GLN A 27 12.85 -5.80 -1.87
CA GLN A 27 12.87 -5.59 -0.43
C GLN A 27 12.31 -6.80 0.33
N TRP A 28 11.27 -7.44 -0.19
CA TRP A 28 10.69 -8.66 0.40
C TRP A 28 11.72 -9.80 0.47
N VAL A 29 12.51 -10.01 -0.58
CA VAL A 29 13.54 -11.07 -0.59
C VAL A 29 14.63 -10.80 0.44
N GLN A 30 14.95 -9.53 0.70
CA GLN A 30 16.02 -9.15 1.62
C GLN A 30 15.56 -8.98 3.07
N ASN A 31 14.25 -8.88 3.33
CA ASN A 31 13.71 -8.50 4.61
C ASN A 31 12.84 -9.61 5.25
N PRO A 32 13.33 -10.31 6.30
CA PRO A 32 12.57 -11.39 6.95
C PRO A 32 11.26 -10.90 7.57
N TYR A 33 11.16 -9.63 7.98
CA TYR A 33 9.91 -9.08 8.51
C TYR A 33 8.84 -8.94 7.43
N PHE A 34 9.23 -8.60 6.20
CA PHE A 34 8.30 -8.52 5.08
C PHE A 34 7.79 -9.91 4.69
N GLN A 35 8.68 -10.90 4.71
CA GLN A 35 8.32 -12.30 4.46
C GLN A 35 7.34 -12.82 5.50
N TYR A 36 7.64 -12.60 6.79
CA TYR A 36 6.75 -12.98 7.88
C TYR A 36 5.40 -12.27 7.80
N PHE A 37 5.37 -10.98 7.46
CA PHE A 37 4.12 -10.23 7.29
C PHE A 37 3.26 -10.78 6.13
N CYS A 38 3.89 -11.14 5.01
CA CYS A 38 3.24 -11.85 3.91
C CYS A 38 2.87 -13.30 4.27
N GLY A 39 3.42 -13.81 5.38
CA GLY A 39 3.03 -15.03 6.04
C GLY A 39 3.94 -16.23 5.83
N GLU A 40 5.17 -16.00 5.39
CA GLU A 40 6.18 -17.05 5.37
C GLU A 40 6.62 -17.38 6.80
N ALA A 41 6.74 -18.67 7.10
CA ALA A 41 7.24 -19.15 8.40
C ALA A 41 8.77 -19.25 8.44
N GLU A 42 9.39 -19.38 7.26
CA GLU A 42 10.83 -19.53 7.09
C GLU A 42 11.32 -18.56 6.02
N PHE A 43 12.60 -18.19 6.13
CA PHE A 43 13.21 -17.23 5.21
C PHE A 43 13.32 -17.78 3.79
N GLN A 44 12.77 -17.06 2.83
CA GLN A 44 12.76 -17.37 1.41
C GLN A 44 13.77 -16.51 0.65
N TRP A 45 14.61 -17.17 -0.16
CA TRP A 45 15.62 -16.51 -0.99
C TRP A 45 15.12 -16.16 -2.40
N LYS A 46 13.98 -16.72 -2.80
CA LYS A 46 13.39 -16.52 -4.12
C LYS A 46 12.25 -15.51 -4.03
N PRO A 47 12.05 -14.68 -5.07
CA PRO A 47 10.92 -13.77 -5.11
C PRO A 47 9.59 -14.55 -5.07
N PRO A 48 8.55 -14.01 -4.42
CA PRO A 48 7.27 -14.71 -4.23
C PRO A 48 6.38 -14.70 -5.48
N CYS A 49 6.62 -13.77 -6.40
CA CYS A 49 5.92 -13.60 -7.68
C CYS A 49 6.70 -12.67 -8.61
N ASP A 50 6.27 -12.61 -9.88
CA ASP A 50 6.74 -11.59 -10.81
C ASP A 50 6.04 -10.25 -10.54
N PRO A 51 6.67 -9.09 -10.77
CA PRO A 51 6.00 -7.78 -10.67
C PRO A 51 4.69 -7.70 -11.48
N SER A 52 4.63 -8.37 -12.63
CA SER A 52 3.43 -8.44 -13.47
C SER A 52 2.28 -9.13 -12.76
N ASP A 53 2.54 -10.12 -11.91
CA ASP A 53 1.51 -10.81 -11.14
C ASP A 53 0.79 -9.86 -10.18
N MET A 54 1.48 -8.85 -9.65
CA MET A 54 0.86 -7.80 -8.81
C MET A 54 -0.09 -6.93 -9.64
N VAL A 55 0.28 -6.62 -10.89
CA VAL A 55 -0.59 -5.89 -11.82
C VAL A 55 -1.83 -6.73 -12.14
N HIS A 56 -1.65 -8.01 -12.45
CA HIS A 56 -2.75 -8.93 -12.73
C HIS A 56 -3.66 -9.11 -11.50
N PHE A 57 -3.09 -9.21 -10.31
CA PHE A 57 -3.84 -9.32 -9.07
C PHE A 57 -4.68 -8.07 -8.82
N ARG A 58 -4.13 -6.86 -8.98
CA ARG A 58 -4.88 -5.60 -8.87
C ARG A 58 -6.04 -5.54 -9.85
N LYS A 59 -5.82 -5.92 -11.10
CA LYS A 59 -6.89 -6.00 -12.12
C LYS A 59 -7.97 -7.01 -11.74
N ARG A 60 -7.58 -8.14 -11.13
CA ARG A 60 -8.50 -9.21 -10.72
C ARG A 60 -9.39 -8.80 -9.55
N ILE A 61 -8.83 -8.13 -8.54
CA ILE A 61 -9.60 -7.69 -7.37
C ILE A 61 -10.42 -6.43 -7.63
N GLY A 62 -10.01 -5.62 -8.61
CA GLY A 62 -10.68 -4.38 -8.98
C GLY A 62 -10.70 -3.34 -7.85
N GLU A 63 -11.51 -2.31 -8.05
CA GLU A 63 -11.67 -1.22 -7.09
C GLU A 63 -12.30 -1.71 -5.77
N GLN A 64 -13.35 -2.52 -5.84
CA GLN A 64 -14.03 -3.07 -4.66
C GLN A 64 -13.08 -3.89 -3.77
N GLY A 65 -12.19 -4.69 -4.38
CA GLY A 65 -11.20 -5.46 -3.63
C GLY A 65 -10.13 -4.57 -3.01
N ALA A 66 -9.68 -3.53 -3.72
CA ALA A 66 -8.74 -2.56 -3.19
C ALA A 66 -9.34 -1.75 -2.02
N GLU A 67 -10.60 -1.33 -2.14
CA GLU A 67 -11.34 -0.63 -1.09
C GLU A 67 -11.47 -1.49 0.16
N LYS A 68 -11.81 -2.78 0.01
CA LYS A 68 -11.89 -3.71 1.13
C LYS A 68 -10.55 -3.91 1.84
N ILE A 69 -9.45 -3.99 1.10
CA ILE A 69 -8.10 -4.07 1.69
C ILE A 69 -7.79 -2.79 2.48
N LEU A 70 -8.14 -1.62 1.94
CA LEU A 70 -7.96 -0.34 2.62
C LEU A 70 -8.81 -0.24 3.88
N GLU A 71 -10.09 -0.62 3.82
CA GLU A 71 -11.02 -0.62 4.94
C GLU A 71 -10.51 -1.47 6.11
N VAL A 72 -10.10 -2.72 5.82
CA VAL A 72 -9.55 -3.62 6.85
C VAL A 72 -8.26 -3.05 7.45
N SER A 73 -7.41 -2.42 6.64
CA SER A 73 -6.17 -1.80 7.10
C SER A 73 -6.43 -0.62 8.04
N ILE A 74 -7.42 0.23 7.71
CA ILE A 74 -7.84 1.35 8.55
C ILE A 74 -8.44 0.84 9.86
N ASN A 75 -9.31 -0.18 9.79
CA ASN A 75 -9.96 -0.75 10.98
C ASN A 75 -8.95 -1.37 11.94
N THR A 76 -7.95 -2.08 11.43
CA THR A 76 -6.86 -2.66 12.24
C THR A 76 -6.08 -1.56 12.96
N ARG A 77 -5.73 -0.47 12.25
CA ARG A 77 -5.04 0.68 12.84
C ARG A 77 -5.91 1.43 13.86
N ARG A 78 -7.24 1.42 13.71
CA ARG A 78 -8.17 2.10 14.63
C ARG A 78 -8.09 1.53 16.05
N ASP A 79 -7.86 0.23 16.18
CA ASP A 79 -7.69 -0.41 17.48
C ASP A 79 -6.31 -0.13 18.09
N GLU A 80 -5.26 0.07 17.27
CA GLU A 80 -3.94 0.55 17.71
C GLU A 80 -3.91 2.05 18.05
N ILE A 81 -4.73 2.87 17.39
CA ILE A 81 -4.86 4.31 17.67
C ILE A 81 -5.59 4.55 19.00
N LYS A 82 -6.55 3.71 19.40
CA LYS A 82 -7.17 3.79 20.74
C LYS A 82 -6.14 3.62 21.87
N THR A 83 -5.04 2.92 21.61
CA THR A 83 -3.96 2.69 22.57
C THR A 83 -2.84 3.74 22.52
N THR A 84 -2.82 4.61 21.51
CA THR A 84 -1.73 5.59 21.30
C THR A 84 -2.32 6.99 21.18
N ASN A 85 -2.11 7.84 22.20
CA ASN A 85 -2.70 9.18 22.32
C ASN A 85 -2.15 10.24 21.32
N ASP A 86 -1.20 9.89 20.46
CA ASP A 86 -0.59 10.82 19.52
C ASP A 86 -1.27 10.76 18.14
N VAL A 87 -2.32 11.55 17.99
CA VAL A 87 -2.98 11.77 16.70
C VAL A 87 -2.29 12.95 16.00
N LEU A 88 -1.29 12.68 15.16
CA LEU A 88 -0.79 13.67 14.20
C LEU A 88 -1.78 13.76 13.03
N VAL A 89 -2.70 14.72 13.09
CA VAL A 89 -3.64 15.02 12.00
C VAL A 89 -2.91 15.84 10.93
N ASP A 90 -2.28 15.17 9.97
CA ASP A 90 -1.79 15.85 8.76
C ASP A 90 -2.98 16.17 7.87
N THR A 91 -3.41 17.44 7.90
CA THR A 91 -4.37 17.97 6.95
C THR A 91 -3.60 18.28 5.67
N THR A 92 -3.56 17.35 4.71
CA THR A 92 -3.07 17.69 3.37
C THR A 92 -4.08 18.65 2.73
N ALA A 93 -3.86 19.95 2.89
CA ALA A 93 -4.49 20.95 2.05
C ALA A 93 -3.98 20.69 0.63
N GLN A 94 -4.82 20.13 -0.25
CA GLN A 94 -4.54 20.20 -1.67
C GLN A 94 -4.38 21.68 -2.05
N GLU A 95 -3.28 22.02 -2.69
CA GLU A 95 -3.13 23.35 -3.27
C GLU A 95 -4.27 23.55 -4.28
N LYS A 96 -5.15 24.49 -3.96
CA LYS A 96 -6.21 24.97 -4.83
C LYS A 96 -5.55 25.46 -6.11
N ASN A 97 -5.87 24.83 -7.24
CA ASN A 97 -5.53 25.31 -8.57
C ASN A 97 -6.16 26.70 -8.77
N ILE A 98 -5.43 27.75 -8.42
CA ILE A 98 -5.79 29.14 -8.65
C ILE A 98 -5.59 29.43 -10.13
N THR A 99 -6.62 29.16 -10.93
CA THR A 99 -6.79 29.86 -12.20
C THR A 99 -7.07 31.32 -11.88
N TYR A 100 -6.04 32.16 -11.98
CA TYR A 100 -6.21 33.61 -11.97
C TYR A 100 -7.03 34.02 -13.20
N PRO A 101 -8.13 34.78 -13.04
CA PRO A 101 -8.73 35.47 -14.17
C PRO A 101 -7.83 36.66 -14.51
N THR A 102 -7.21 36.65 -15.69
CA THR A 102 -6.72 37.90 -16.27
C THR A 102 -7.94 38.67 -16.73
N ASP A 103 -8.52 39.38 -15.77
CA ASP A 103 -9.26 40.60 -16.03
C ASP A 103 -8.25 41.60 -16.58
N SER A 104 -8.29 41.85 -17.88
CA SER A 104 -7.71 43.04 -18.47
C SER A 104 -8.60 43.45 -19.64
N SER A 105 -9.73 44.06 -19.26
CA SER A 105 -10.31 45.14 -20.05
C SER A 105 -9.30 46.28 -20.12
N TYR A 106 -8.77 46.56 -21.31
CA TYR A 106 -8.53 47.91 -21.83
C TYR A 106 -8.24 47.83 -23.33
#